data_AF-A0A6I2VS50-F1
#
_entry.id   AF-A0A6I2VS50-F1
#
_cell.length_a   1.000
_cell.length_b   1.000
_cell.length_c   1.000
_cell.angle_alpha   90.00
_cell.angle_beta   90.00
_cell.angle_gamma   90.00
#
_symmetry.space_group_name_H-M   'P 1'
#
loop_
_entity.id
_entity.type
_entity.pdbx_description
1 polymer ?
#
loop_
_entity_poly.entity_id
_entity_poly.type
_entity_poly.pdbx_seq_one_letter_code
_entity_poly.pdbx_strand_id
1 'polypeptide(L)'
;MGRWASHTTPSRSHSTTRGTWVLFIPINPATLEVVPRFEPFPALRYDSSSSLDITPLTSPPYDVFDETERASYTAVSAHNVVHVDYPLEADGPGRYEMANATLQTWVDEGSLLSDNSPTFSIYRMTFTDEAGRTRTTIGVIGALEVVDEGAGGVLPHER
;
A
#
# COMPACT_ATOMS: atom_id res chain seq x y z
N MET A 1 -5.04 -9.37 -27.84
CA MET A 1 -4.59 -10.73 -27.45
C MET A 1 -3.08 -10.69 -27.24
N GLY A 2 -2.64 -10.13 -26.12
CA GLY A 2 -1.21 -9.93 -25.82
C GLY A 2 -0.80 -10.83 -24.66
N ARG A 3 0.18 -11.70 -24.88
CA ARG A 3 0.78 -12.57 -23.87
C ARG A 3 1.64 -11.74 -22.92
N TRP A 4 1.37 -11.80 -21.62
CA TRP A 4 2.32 -11.41 -20.57
C TRP A 4 3.03 -12.66 -20.05
N ALA A 5 4.35 -12.61 -19.97
CA ALA A 5 5.16 -13.70 -19.43
C ALA A 5 5.36 -13.48 -17.92
N SER A 6 4.53 -14.11 -17.10
CA SER A 6 4.72 -14.18 -15.64
C SER A 6 5.73 -15.28 -15.30
N HIS A 7 7.01 -14.90 -15.19
CA HIS A 7 8.02 -15.74 -14.54
C HIS A 7 7.84 -15.63 -13.02
N THR A 8 6.96 -16.46 -12.45
CA THR A 8 6.96 -16.73 -11.01
C THR A 8 7.96 -17.83 -10.72
N THR A 9 9.09 -17.51 -10.09
CA THR A 9 9.99 -18.53 -9.51
C THR A 9 9.29 -19.14 -8.29
N PRO A 10 8.96 -20.45 -8.27
CA PRO A 10 8.39 -21.06 -7.09
C PRO A 10 9.51 -21.45 -6.12
N SER A 11 9.56 -20.82 -4.94
CA SER A 11 10.30 -21.39 -3.82
C SER A 11 9.46 -22.53 -3.22
N ARG A 12 9.81 -23.78 -3.57
CA ARG A 12 9.27 -24.98 -2.92
C ARG A 12 10.06 -25.21 -1.63
N SER A 13 9.40 -25.14 -0.48
CA SER A 13 9.86 -25.88 0.70
C SER A 13 8.84 -26.97 1.04
N HIS A 14 9.26 -28.22 0.93
CA HIS A 14 8.54 -29.35 1.52
C HIS A 14 8.90 -29.39 3.01
N SER A 15 7.91 -29.30 3.90
CA SER A 15 8.13 -29.53 5.33
C SER A 15 7.89 -31.01 5.64
N THR A 16 8.90 -31.71 6.15
CA THR A 16 8.71 -32.94 6.92
C THR A 16 9.82 -33.05 7.97
N THR A 17 9.37 -33.25 9.21
CA THR A 17 10.07 -33.69 10.42
C THR A 17 10.74 -32.64 11.32
N ARG A 18 10.34 -32.74 12.60
CA ARG A 18 10.74 -31.99 13.79
C ARG A 18 12.25 -32.02 14.01
N GLY A 19 12.84 -30.85 14.19
CA GLY A 19 14.17 -30.65 14.76
C GLY A 19 14.38 -29.15 15.00
N THR A 20 14.70 -28.76 16.23
CA THR A 20 15.04 -27.38 16.57
C THR A 20 16.41 -27.06 15.98
N TRP A 21 16.44 -26.36 14.85
CA TRP A 21 17.68 -25.84 14.28
C TRP A 21 17.87 -24.40 14.76
N VAL A 22 18.85 -24.18 15.62
CA VAL A 22 19.37 -22.83 15.86
C VAL A 22 20.33 -22.53 14.71
N LEU A 23 19.85 -21.79 13.71
CA LEU A 23 20.67 -21.34 12.59
C LEU A 23 21.58 -20.21 13.09
N PHE A 24 22.84 -20.54 13.39
CA PHE A 24 23.89 -19.53 13.52
C PHE A 24 24.27 -19.06 12.12
N ILE A 25 23.77 -17.89 11.72
CA ILE A 25 24.29 -17.16 10.57
C ILE A 25 25.48 -16.34 11.09
N PRO A 26 26.74 -16.67 10.73
CA PRO A 26 27.86 -15.80 11.05
C PRO A 26 27.69 -14.48 10.29
N ILE A 27 27.44 -13.40 11.02
CA ILE A 27 27.40 -12.05 10.47
C ILE A 27 28.84 -11.69 10.12
N ASN A 28 29.20 -11.67 8.84
CA ASN A 28 30.47 -11.14 8.38
C ASN A 28 30.40 -9.60 8.46
N PRO A 29 31.19 -8.93 9.32
CA PRO A 29 31.13 -7.47 9.46
C PRO A 29 31.61 -6.72 8.20
N ALA A 30 32.23 -7.40 7.23
CA ALA A 30 32.74 -6.80 6.00
C ALA A 30 31.69 -6.63 4.87
N THR A 31 30.45 -7.10 5.05
CA THR A 31 29.38 -7.00 4.03
C THR A 31 28.01 -6.76 4.68
N LEU A 32 27.90 -5.81 5.59
CA LEU A 32 26.60 -5.21 5.88
C LEU A 32 26.24 -4.36 4.66
N GLU A 33 25.56 -4.98 3.71
CA GLU A 33 24.88 -4.25 2.65
C GLU A 33 23.96 -3.24 3.35
N VAL A 34 24.13 -1.95 3.04
CA VAL A 34 23.35 -0.89 3.66
C VAL A 34 21.93 -1.05 3.16
N VAL A 35 21.09 -1.71 3.97
CA VAL A 35 19.65 -1.82 3.69
C VAL A 35 19.00 -0.53 4.18
N PRO A 36 18.15 0.12 3.38
CA PRO A 36 17.45 1.34 3.77
C PRO A 36 16.64 1.09 5.04
N ARG A 37 16.61 2.08 5.94
CA ARG A 37 15.80 1.95 7.16
C ARG A 37 14.33 1.81 6.81
N PHE A 38 13.64 0.93 7.52
CA PHE A 38 12.19 0.76 7.43
C PHE A 38 11.58 1.05 8.80
N GLU A 39 10.89 2.18 8.91
CA GLU A 39 10.46 2.77 10.18
C GLU A 39 8.94 2.83 10.29
N PRO A 40 8.37 2.70 11.49
CA PRO A 40 6.95 2.95 11.70
C PRO A 40 6.67 4.45 11.61
N PHE A 41 5.44 4.82 11.26
CA PHE A 41 4.99 6.22 11.25
C PHE A 41 3.55 6.33 11.76
N PRO A 42 3.11 7.51 12.23
CA PRO A 42 1.71 7.73 12.60
C PRO A 42 0.83 7.65 11.34
N ALA A 43 0.21 6.50 11.08
CA ALA A 43 -0.62 6.33 9.89
C ALA A 43 -1.91 7.14 10.00
N LEU A 44 -2.42 7.62 8.87
CA LEU A 44 -3.74 8.21 8.76
C LEU A 44 -4.74 7.13 8.33
N ARG A 45 -5.85 6.98 9.04
CA ARG A 45 -6.84 5.91 8.83
C ARG A 45 -8.25 6.45 8.89
N TYR A 46 -9.17 5.85 8.14
CA TYR A 46 -10.59 6.11 8.35
C TYR A 46 -11.01 5.74 9.77
N ASP A 47 -11.86 6.58 10.38
CA ASP A 47 -12.55 6.19 11.60
C ASP A 47 -13.34 4.92 11.35
N SER A 48 -13.15 3.96 12.25
CA SER A 48 -13.79 2.65 12.18
C SER A 48 -14.64 2.36 13.41
N SER A 49 -14.92 3.39 14.21
CA SER A 49 -15.75 3.29 15.42
C SER A 49 -17.19 2.86 15.11
N SER A 50 -17.70 3.26 13.94
CA SER A 50 -19.07 2.96 13.49
C SER A 50 -19.17 1.74 12.58
N SER A 51 -18.14 1.46 11.77
CA SER A 51 -18.08 0.32 10.85
C SER A 51 -16.63 -0.02 10.51
N LEU A 52 -16.33 -1.32 10.37
CA LEU A 52 -15.05 -1.80 9.84
C LEU A 52 -15.04 -1.87 8.31
N ASP A 53 -16.20 -1.74 7.67
CA ASP A 53 -16.32 -1.78 6.20
C ASP A 53 -15.96 -0.42 5.60
N ILE A 54 -14.77 -0.35 5.01
CA ILE A 54 -14.25 0.82 4.32
C ILE A 54 -14.52 0.80 2.81
N THR A 55 -15.22 -0.23 2.28
CA THR A 55 -15.46 -0.37 0.84
C THR A 55 -16.04 0.90 0.20
N PRO A 56 -17.04 1.58 0.80
CA PRO A 56 -17.59 2.82 0.24
C PRO A 56 -16.61 4.00 0.24
N LEU A 57 -15.54 3.92 1.06
CA LEU A 57 -14.54 4.95 1.26
C LEU A 57 -13.32 4.77 0.34
N THR A 58 -13.22 3.64 -0.34
CA THR A 58 -12.08 3.30 -1.21
C THR A 58 -12.45 3.33 -2.69
N SER A 59 -11.45 3.54 -3.53
CA SER A 59 -11.49 3.35 -4.98
C SER A 59 -10.26 2.58 -5.44
N PRO A 60 -10.27 2.01 -6.66
CA PRO A 60 -9.03 1.62 -7.32
C PRO A 60 -8.09 2.83 -7.50
N PRO A 61 -6.82 2.61 -7.89
CA PRO A 61 -5.92 3.69 -8.30
C PRO A 61 -6.49 4.53 -9.46
N TYR A 62 -6.20 5.84 -9.48
CA TYR A 62 -6.77 6.79 -10.45
C TYR A 62 -6.44 6.51 -11.93
N ASP A 63 -5.44 5.66 -12.20
CA ASP A 63 -4.97 5.32 -13.55
C ASP A 63 -5.69 4.13 -14.17
N VAL A 64 -6.65 3.50 -13.46
CA VAL A 64 -7.34 2.29 -13.94
C VAL A 64 -8.82 2.46 -14.25
N PHE A 65 -9.38 3.68 -14.15
CA PHE A 65 -10.80 3.94 -14.39
C PHE A 65 -11.05 5.29 -15.07
N ASP A 66 -12.23 5.46 -15.68
CA ASP A 66 -12.61 6.67 -16.42
C ASP A 66 -13.41 7.70 -15.59
N GLU A 67 -13.77 8.85 -16.17
CA GLU A 67 -14.53 9.90 -15.48
C GLU A 67 -15.94 9.46 -15.05
N THR A 68 -16.54 8.48 -15.74
CA THR A 68 -17.85 7.92 -15.40
C THR A 68 -17.73 7.07 -14.15
N GLU A 69 -16.72 6.20 -14.10
CA GLU A 69 -16.39 5.40 -12.93
C GLU A 69 -16.00 6.28 -11.75
N ARG A 70 -15.19 7.32 -11.97
CA ARG A 70 -14.87 8.36 -10.98
C ARG A 70 -16.14 8.97 -10.38
N ALA A 71 -17.07 9.40 -11.24
CA ALA A 71 -18.34 9.98 -10.79
C ALA A 71 -19.15 8.98 -9.94
N SER A 72 -19.11 7.68 -10.29
CA SER A 72 -19.75 6.64 -9.49
C SER A 72 -19.14 6.53 -8.09
N TYR A 73 -17.81 6.56 -7.94
CA TYR A 73 -17.15 6.55 -6.63
C TYR A 73 -17.48 7.81 -5.81
N THR A 74 -17.52 8.98 -6.46
CA THR A 74 -17.90 10.23 -5.77
C THR A 74 -19.34 10.20 -5.27
N ALA A 75 -20.24 9.49 -5.96
CA ALA A 75 -21.64 9.37 -5.58
C ALA A 75 -21.87 8.33 -4.46
N VAL A 76 -20.95 7.37 -4.29
CA VAL A 76 -21.03 6.34 -3.25
C VAL A 76 -20.80 6.93 -1.86
N SER A 77 -19.84 7.84 -1.71
CA SER A 77 -19.55 8.49 -0.43
C SER A 77 -18.88 9.85 -0.61
N ALA A 78 -19.25 10.80 0.25
CA ALA A 78 -18.56 12.09 0.38
C ALA A 78 -17.11 11.93 0.91
N HIS A 79 -16.81 10.80 1.56
CA HIS A 79 -15.50 10.46 2.12
C HIS A 79 -14.74 9.44 1.27
N ASN A 80 -15.17 9.16 0.04
CA ASN A 80 -14.45 8.26 -0.85
C ASN A 80 -13.09 8.88 -1.26
N VAL A 81 -12.01 8.12 -1.14
CA VAL A 81 -10.62 8.57 -1.40
C VAL A 81 -10.42 9.18 -2.79
N VAL A 82 -11.31 8.89 -3.76
CA VAL A 82 -11.34 9.51 -5.08
C VAL A 82 -11.33 11.05 -5.04
N HIS A 83 -11.90 11.66 -3.99
CA HIS A 83 -11.91 13.12 -3.82
C HIS A 83 -10.51 13.69 -3.53
N VAL A 84 -9.55 12.84 -3.12
CA VAL A 84 -8.17 13.20 -2.79
C VAL A 84 -7.19 12.70 -3.87
N ASP A 85 -7.33 11.45 -4.34
CA ASP A 85 -6.39 10.88 -5.33
C ASP A 85 -6.70 11.31 -6.78
N TYR A 86 -7.98 11.59 -7.10
CA TYR A 86 -8.44 12.03 -8.41
C TYR A 86 -9.53 13.13 -8.36
N PRO A 87 -9.17 14.34 -7.85
CA PRO A 87 -10.09 15.46 -7.70
C PRO A 87 -10.71 15.94 -9.02
N LEU A 88 -11.97 16.41 -8.93
CA LEU A 88 -12.87 16.72 -10.06
C LEU A 88 -12.36 17.84 -11.00
N GLU A 89 -11.63 18.82 -10.45
CA GLU A 89 -10.95 19.86 -11.22
C GLU A 89 -9.44 19.58 -11.18
N ALA A 90 -8.82 19.05 -12.25
CA ALA A 90 -7.38 18.75 -12.16
C ALA A 90 -6.55 18.62 -13.45
N ASP A 91 -6.79 19.44 -14.46
CA ASP A 91 -5.66 19.91 -15.28
C ASP A 91 -5.18 21.26 -14.70
N GLY A 92 -4.10 21.24 -13.92
CA GLY A 92 -3.47 22.46 -13.40
C GLY A 92 -3.05 22.42 -11.93
N PRO A 93 -2.38 23.48 -11.44
CA PRO A 93 -1.77 23.53 -10.10
C PRO A 93 -2.75 23.44 -8.92
N GLY A 94 -4.01 23.87 -9.10
CA GLY A 94 -5.02 23.89 -8.04
C GLY A 94 -5.47 22.51 -7.54
N ARG A 95 -5.18 21.44 -8.29
CA ARG A 95 -5.56 20.06 -7.92
C ARG A 95 -5.02 19.64 -6.56
N TYR A 96 -3.78 20.00 -6.26
CA TYR A 96 -3.11 19.60 -5.03
C TYR A 96 -3.60 20.42 -3.84
N GLU A 97 -3.95 21.69 -4.08
CA GLU A 97 -4.54 22.57 -3.07
C GLU A 97 -5.92 22.04 -2.65
N MET A 98 -6.75 21.62 -3.62
CA MET A 98 -8.06 21.02 -3.34
C MET A 98 -7.95 19.67 -2.63
N ALA A 99 -7.07 18.78 -3.09
CA ALA A 99 -6.82 17.50 -2.42
C ALA A 99 -6.38 17.71 -0.96
N ASN A 100 -5.48 18.67 -0.72
CA ASN A 100 -5.06 19.02 0.63
C ASN A 100 -6.22 19.59 1.48
N ALA A 101 -7.03 20.51 0.93
CA ALA A 101 -8.17 21.08 1.66
C ALA A 101 -9.21 20.00 2.04
N THR A 102 -9.51 19.08 1.12
CA THR A 102 -10.38 17.93 1.40
C THR A 102 -9.80 17.03 2.49
N LEU A 103 -8.51 16.67 2.38
CA LEU A 103 -7.84 15.82 3.36
C LEU A 103 -7.84 16.46 4.76
N GLN A 104 -7.51 17.75 4.87
CA GLN A 104 -7.54 18.48 6.14
C GLN A 104 -8.95 18.52 6.73
N THR A 105 -9.97 18.75 5.89
CA THR A 105 -11.37 18.73 6.34
C THR A 105 -11.73 17.38 6.98
N TRP A 106 -11.35 16.27 6.34
CA TRP A 106 -11.61 14.93 6.87
C TRP A 106 -10.85 14.62 8.17
N VAL A 107 -9.66 15.19 8.33
CA VAL A 107 -8.90 15.10 9.59
C VAL A 107 -9.59 15.90 10.69
N ASP A 108 -9.95 17.15 10.42
CA ASP A 108 -10.56 18.07 11.39
C ASP A 108 -11.92 17.59 11.88
N GLU A 109 -12.73 16.96 11.00
CA GLU A 109 -14.03 16.42 11.37
C GLU A 109 -13.97 14.99 11.94
N GLY A 110 -12.78 14.38 11.99
CA GLY A 110 -12.54 13.06 12.59
C GLY A 110 -12.91 11.87 11.70
N SER A 111 -13.18 12.09 10.41
CA SER A 111 -13.35 11.01 9.42
C SER A 111 -12.05 10.28 9.13
N LEU A 112 -10.91 10.99 9.21
CA LEU A 112 -9.57 10.43 9.20
C LEU A 112 -8.86 10.72 10.53
N LEU A 113 -8.31 9.69 11.15
CA LEU A 113 -7.62 9.74 12.43
C LEU A 113 -6.16 9.35 12.25
N SER A 114 -5.26 10.11 12.88
CA SER A 114 -3.83 9.75 12.96
C SER A 114 -3.60 8.79 14.13
N ASP A 115 -2.78 7.75 13.92
CA ASP A 115 -2.35 6.87 15.01
C ASP A 115 -1.64 7.69 16.12
N ASN A 116 -1.98 7.43 17.38
CA ASN A 116 -1.41 8.16 18.54
C ASN A 116 0.09 7.93 18.77
N SER A 117 0.69 6.99 18.04
CA SER A 117 2.12 6.67 18.07
C SER A 117 2.52 6.07 16.72
N PRO A 118 3.80 6.11 16.33
CA PRO A 118 4.27 5.43 15.13
C PRO A 118 3.92 3.94 15.13
N THR A 119 3.29 3.44 14.05
CA THR A 119 2.96 2.03 13.88
C THR A 119 3.45 1.47 12.54
N PHE A 120 3.59 0.15 12.47
CA PHE A 120 3.59 -0.57 11.21
C PHE A 120 2.16 -1.03 10.93
N SER A 121 1.68 -0.84 9.69
CA SER A 121 0.37 -1.36 9.29
C SER A 121 0.53 -2.70 8.60
N ILE A 122 -0.28 -3.68 8.98
CA ILE A 122 -0.34 -4.97 8.29
C ILE A 122 -1.58 -4.96 7.40
N TYR A 123 -1.43 -5.35 6.14
CA TYR A 123 -2.57 -5.61 5.26
C TYR A 123 -2.58 -7.06 4.81
N ARG A 124 -3.78 -7.55 4.49
CA ARG A 124 -4.00 -8.85 3.88
C ARG A 124 -4.92 -8.68 2.69
N MET A 125 -4.44 -9.03 1.50
CA MET A 125 -5.21 -9.01 0.27
C MET A 125 -5.47 -10.44 -0.17
N THR A 126 -6.73 -10.81 -0.35
CA THR A 126 -7.14 -12.10 -0.90
C THR A 126 -7.77 -11.89 -2.26
N PHE A 127 -7.31 -12.63 -3.27
CA PHE A 127 -7.79 -12.53 -4.65
C PHE A 127 -7.80 -13.90 -5.33
N THR A 128 -8.49 -14.01 -6.46
CA THR A 128 -8.49 -15.23 -7.29
C THR A 128 -7.54 -15.03 -8.46
N ASP A 129 -6.56 -15.92 -8.62
CA ASP A 129 -5.62 -15.87 -9.75
C ASP A 129 -6.26 -16.33 -11.07
N GLU A 130 -5.57 -16.13 -12.19
CA GLU A 130 -6.07 -16.50 -13.53
C GLU A 130 -6.41 -17.99 -13.68
N ALA A 131 -5.86 -18.85 -12.82
CA ALA A 131 -6.16 -20.28 -12.80
C ALA A 131 -7.33 -20.63 -11.87
N GLY A 132 -8.07 -19.64 -11.36
CA GLY A 132 -9.22 -19.81 -10.47
C GLY A 132 -8.85 -20.16 -9.03
N ARG A 133 -7.58 -20.02 -8.63
CA ARG A 133 -7.14 -20.37 -7.27
C ARG A 133 -7.16 -19.15 -6.37
N THR A 134 -7.70 -19.31 -5.16
CA THR A 134 -7.60 -18.28 -4.12
C THR A 134 -6.15 -18.12 -3.67
N ARG A 135 -5.67 -16.87 -3.68
CA ARG A 135 -4.35 -16.43 -3.23
C ARG A 135 -4.52 -15.38 -2.14
N THR A 136 -3.57 -15.35 -1.21
CA THR A 136 -3.50 -14.33 -0.18
C THR A 136 -2.09 -13.78 -0.10
N THR A 137 -1.97 -12.45 -0.15
CA THR A 137 -0.74 -11.71 0.09
C THR A 137 -0.88 -10.99 1.43
N ILE A 138 0.15 -11.07 2.26
CA ILE A 138 0.25 -10.30 3.51
C ILE A 138 1.44 -9.37 3.35
N GLY A 139 1.25 -8.09 3.65
CA GLY A 139 2.29 -7.08 3.57
C GLY A 139 2.34 -6.21 4.82
N VAL A 140 3.45 -5.51 4.96
CA VAL A 140 3.68 -4.51 6.01
C VAL A 140 3.93 -3.17 5.34
N ILE A 141 3.30 -2.12 5.86
CA ILE A 141 3.45 -0.74 5.42
C ILE A 141 4.19 0.02 6.52
N GLY A 142 5.21 0.77 6.09
CA GLY A 142 6.08 1.62 6.91
C GLY A 142 6.79 2.63 6.03
N ALA A 143 7.52 3.56 6.63
CA ALA A 143 8.32 4.55 5.94
C ALA A 143 9.67 3.94 5.56
N LEU A 144 9.98 3.93 4.26
CA LEU A 144 11.28 3.50 3.76
C LEU A 144 12.20 4.72 3.62
N GLU A 145 13.44 4.59 4.09
CA GLU A 145 14.47 5.60 3.89
C GLU A 145 14.67 5.90 2.40
N VAL A 146 14.67 7.20 2.08
CA VAL A 146 14.99 7.68 0.73
C VAL A 146 16.51 7.70 0.60
N VAL A 147 17.02 6.88 -0.31
CA VAL A 147 18.42 6.84 -0.70
C VAL A 147 18.57 7.35 -2.13
N ASP A 148 19.75 7.88 -2.48
CA ASP A 148 20.04 8.29 -3.85
C ASP A 148 19.90 7.11 -4.82
N GLU A 149 19.43 7.40 -6.04
CA GLU A 149 19.33 6.38 -7.08
C GLU A 149 20.70 5.74 -7.34
N GLY A 150 20.75 4.39 -7.34
CA GLY A 150 21.98 3.65 -7.54
C GLY A 150 22.89 3.52 -6.31
N ALA A 151 22.50 4.07 -5.14
CA ALA A 151 23.24 3.92 -3.88
C ALA A 151 23.19 2.49 -3.28
N GLY A 152 22.44 1.57 -3.92
CA GLY A 152 22.15 0.24 -3.39
C GLY A 152 20.96 0.26 -2.43
N GLY A 153 20.49 -0.92 -2.01
CA GLY A 153 19.48 -1.04 -0.95
C GLY A 153 18.01 -0.91 -1.38
N VAL A 154 17.67 -0.07 -2.38
CA VAL A 154 16.34 -0.05 -3.02
C VAL A 154 16.49 -0.46 -4.49
N LEU A 155 15.79 -1.52 -4.89
CA LEU A 155 15.73 -1.94 -6.29
C LEU A 155 14.63 -1.16 -7.03
N PRO A 156 14.87 -0.74 -8.28
CA PRO A 156 13.83 -0.10 -9.09
C PRO A 156 12.65 -1.04 -9.29
N HIS A 157 11.44 -0.46 -9.32
CA HIS A 157 10.18 -1.19 -9.49
C HIS A 157 9.95 -1.65 -10.94
N GLU A 158 10.76 -1.16 -11.88
CA GLU A 158 10.73 -1.48 -13.30
C GLU A 158 12.08 -2.00 -13.77
N ARG A 159 12.03 -2.72 -14.89
CA ARG A 159 13.18 -3.21 -15.62
C ARG A 159 13.32 -2.48 -16.94
#